data_AF-A0A6A6KLY7-F1
#
_entry.id   AF-A0A6A6KLY7-F1
#
_cell.length_a   1.000
_cell.length_b   1.000
_cell.length_c   1.000
_cell.angle_alpha   90.00
_cell.angle_beta   90.00
_cell.angle_gamma   90.00
#
_symmetry.space_group_name_H-M   'P 1'
#
loop_
_entity.id
_entity.type
_entity.pdbx_description
1 polymer ?
#
loop_
_entity_poly.entity_id
_entity_poly.type
_entity_poly.pdbx_seq_one_letter_code
_entity_poly.pdbx_strand_id
1 'polypeptide(L)'
;MALLSANKNKVIIEGPVCDSSQVIGWHLKKINNETDEKPPIHISSFAFNSSILWDPERWGRPSSVPHTSQNSIKFVRQVALEDETKLKGIPPEDCSKIMLWQLKSPIEKNHMIIFQTMHLIATTDEEEKN
;
A
#
# COMPACT_ATOMS: atom_id res chain seq x y z
N MET A 1 -4.34 -3.80 9.87
CA MET A 1 -4.76 -5.19 9.56
C MET A 1 -3.55 -6.00 9.15
N ALA A 2 -3.58 -7.33 9.32
CA ALA A 2 -2.53 -8.21 8.81
C ALA A 2 -2.68 -8.48 7.30
N LEU A 3 -1.57 -8.39 6.59
CA LEU A 3 -1.38 -8.62 5.17
C LEU A 3 -0.68 -9.96 4.94
N LEU A 4 -1.29 -10.82 4.12
CA LEU A 4 -0.67 -12.01 3.56
C LEU A 4 -0.19 -11.74 2.15
N SER A 5 1.08 -11.96 1.88
CA SER A 5 1.62 -11.96 0.51
C SER A 5 2.25 -13.31 0.17
N ALA A 6 1.94 -13.81 -1.03
CA ALA A 6 2.52 -15.03 -1.55
C ALA A 6 3.62 -14.69 -2.57
N ASN A 7 4.74 -15.39 -2.47
CA ASN A 7 5.79 -15.47 -3.48
C ASN A 7 6.01 -16.95 -3.82
N LYS A 8 6.65 -17.24 -4.96
CA LYS A 8 6.77 -18.58 -5.57
C LYS A 8 7.01 -19.71 -4.56
N ASN A 9 7.85 -19.48 -3.55
CA ASN A 9 8.23 -20.50 -2.56
C ASN A 9 8.01 -20.06 -1.10
N LYS A 10 7.37 -18.91 -0.85
CA LYS A 10 7.17 -18.43 0.53
C LYS A 10 5.92 -17.60 0.70
N VAL A 11 5.28 -17.78 1.86
CA VAL A 11 4.19 -16.95 2.36
C VAL A 11 4.76 -16.00 3.40
N ILE A 12 4.41 -14.72 3.31
CA ILE A 12 4.88 -13.67 4.21
C ILE A 12 3.66 -13.01 4.83
N ILE A 13 3.67 -12.92 6.17
CA ILE A 13 2.66 -12.23 6.96
C ILE A 13 3.30 -10.96 7.51
N GLU A 14 2.68 -9.82 7.22
CA GLU A 14 3.06 -8.52 7.76
C GLU A 14 1.86 -7.92 8.48
N GLY A 15 2.03 -7.27 9.62
CA GLY A 15 0.88 -6.75 10.35
C GLY A 15 1.20 -6.21 11.74
N PRO A 16 0.22 -5.57 12.40
CA PRO A 16 0.38 -5.07 13.75
C PRO A 16 0.49 -6.21 14.76
N VAL A 17 1.24 -5.99 15.83
CA VAL A 17 1.21 -6.76 17.07
C VAL A 17 0.32 -6.02 18.04
N CYS A 18 -0.65 -6.70 18.62
CA CYS A 18 -1.68 -6.08 19.41
C CYS A 18 -1.75 -6.70 20.80
N ASP A 19 -2.00 -5.87 21.80
CA ASP A 19 -2.52 -6.29 23.11
C ASP A 19 -4.01 -5.93 23.13
N SER A 20 -4.88 -6.94 23.06
CA SER A 20 -6.30 -6.75 22.75
C SER A 20 -6.46 -5.99 21.41
N SER A 21 -6.94 -4.75 21.46
CA SER A 21 -7.11 -3.90 20.27
C SER A 21 -6.02 -2.84 20.10
N GLN A 22 -5.13 -2.66 21.09
CA GLN A 22 -4.10 -1.63 21.04
C GLN A 22 -2.88 -2.14 20.27
N VAL A 23 -2.38 -1.36 19.32
CA VAL A 23 -1.18 -1.72 18.57
C VAL A 23 0.08 -1.40 19.41
N ILE A 24 0.87 -2.43 19.70
CA ILE A 24 2.12 -2.34 20.47
C ILE A 24 3.38 -2.52 19.62
N GLY A 25 3.24 -2.96 18.37
CA GLY A 25 4.36 -3.20 17.47
C GLY A 25 3.94 -3.65 16.07
N TRP A 26 4.92 -4.05 15.24
CA TRP A 26 4.69 -4.45 13.86
C TRP A 26 5.62 -5.60 13.43
N HIS A 27 5.07 -6.61 12.76
CA HIS A 27 5.82 -7.58 11.98
C HIS A 27 5.95 -7.07 10.53
N LEU A 28 7.17 -6.82 10.08
CA LEU A 28 7.46 -6.26 8.75
C LEU A 28 8.51 -7.12 8.02
N LYS A 29 8.38 -7.25 6.69
CA LYS A 29 9.27 -8.05 5.85
C LYS A 29 10.64 -7.40 5.62
N LYS A 30 10.70 -6.08 5.57
CA LYS A 30 11.93 -5.30 5.42
C LYS A 30 11.88 -4.09 6.35
N ILE A 31 12.74 -4.09 7.35
CA ILE A 31 13.16 -2.87 8.04
C ILE A 31 14.32 -2.36 7.19
N ASN A 32 14.05 -1.50 6.21
CA ASN A 32 15.15 -0.79 5.57
C ASN A 32 15.68 0.20 6.62
N ASN A 33 16.96 0.08 6.99
CA ASN A 33 17.66 0.99 7.92
C ASN A 33 17.96 2.36 7.28
N GLU A 34 17.05 2.88 6.46
CA GLU A 34 17.12 4.21 5.90
C GLU A 34 15.88 4.95 6.38
N THR A 35 16.06 5.68 7.49
CA THR A 35 15.51 7.00 7.86
C THR A 35 14.07 7.41 7.49
N ASP A 36 13.24 6.53 6.95
CA ASP A 36 11.91 6.84 6.41
C ASP A 36 10.81 6.41 7.38
N GLU A 37 10.17 7.44 7.95
CA GLU A 37 8.80 7.52 8.44
C GLU A 37 8.18 6.20 8.93
N LYS A 38 8.27 6.05 10.24
CA LYS A 38 7.59 5.07 11.07
C LYS A 38 6.06 5.11 10.85
N PRO A 39 5.37 3.96 10.85
CA PRO A 39 5.78 2.65 10.33
C PRO A 39 5.53 2.52 8.80
N PRO A 40 6.36 1.75 8.07
CA PRO A 40 6.24 1.54 6.63
C PRO A 40 5.10 0.56 6.28
N ILE A 41 3.86 0.94 6.59
CA ILE A 41 2.66 0.14 6.36
C ILE A 41 2.19 0.31 4.92
N HIS A 42 1.86 -0.80 4.24
CA HIS A 42 1.27 -0.75 2.90
C HIS A 42 -0.05 0.03 2.90
N ILE A 43 -0.36 0.79 1.83
CA ILE A 43 -1.55 1.66 1.78
C ILE A 43 -2.86 0.90 2.05
N SER A 44 -2.94 -0.34 1.58
CA SER A 44 -4.12 -1.19 1.78
C SER A 44 -4.23 -1.79 3.19
N SER A 45 -3.21 -1.66 4.03
CA SER A 45 -3.12 -2.32 5.34
C SER A 45 -3.63 -1.47 6.51
N PHE A 46 -4.00 -0.21 6.25
CA PHE A 46 -4.60 0.69 7.23
C PHE A 46 -5.91 1.28 6.72
N ALA A 47 -6.70 1.78 7.65
CA ALA A 47 -7.92 2.54 7.39
C ALA A 47 -8.00 3.67 8.41
N PHE A 48 -8.72 4.73 8.09
CA PHE A 48 -8.84 5.91 8.92
C PHE A 48 -10.27 6.47 8.87
N ASN A 49 -10.66 7.22 9.90
CA ASN A 49 -11.92 7.94 9.86
C ASN A 49 -11.81 9.07 8.84
N SER A 50 -12.74 9.11 7.90
CA SER A 50 -12.74 10.06 6.79
C SER A 50 -12.76 11.53 7.27
N SER A 51 -13.25 11.80 8.49
CA SER A 51 -13.18 13.12 9.13
C SER A 51 -11.80 13.77 9.13
N ILE A 52 -10.74 12.96 9.16
CA ILE A 52 -9.35 13.45 9.15
C ILE A 52 -9.02 14.24 7.87
N LEU A 53 -9.67 13.94 6.74
CA LEU A 53 -9.44 14.64 5.47
C LEU A 53 -10.08 16.03 5.41
N TRP A 54 -11.00 16.35 6.32
CA TRP A 54 -11.75 17.61 6.32
C TRP A 54 -11.89 18.25 7.70
N ASP A 55 -10.99 17.91 8.62
CA ASP A 55 -10.88 18.55 9.93
C ASP A 55 -10.58 20.07 9.80
N PRO A 56 -11.52 20.95 10.18
CA PRO A 56 -11.36 22.39 10.04
C PRO A 56 -10.23 22.96 10.91
N GLU A 57 -9.87 22.32 12.03
CA GLU A 57 -8.74 22.77 12.85
C GLU A 57 -7.40 22.52 12.12
N ARG A 58 -7.35 21.46 11.32
CA ARG A 58 -6.17 21.01 10.58
C ARG A 58 -6.02 21.68 9.21
N TRP A 59 -7.13 21.92 8.52
CA TRP A 59 -7.16 22.48 7.15
C TRP A 59 -7.65 23.93 7.06
N GLY A 60 -8.21 24.49 8.15
CA GLY A 60 -8.80 25.83 8.18
C GLY A 60 -7.80 26.99 8.17
N ARG A 61 -6.50 26.72 8.04
CA ARG A 61 -5.46 27.74 7.83
C ARG A 61 -4.79 27.50 6.48
N PRO A 62 -4.61 28.53 5.63
CA PRO A 62 -3.76 28.41 4.45
C PRO A 62 -2.32 28.13 4.92
N SER A 63 -1.91 26.87 4.85
CA SER A 63 -0.55 26.43 5.16
C SER A 63 0.42 27.13 4.20
N SER A 64 1.43 27.81 4.75
CA SER A 64 2.53 28.43 3.98
C SER A 64 3.54 27.41 3.46
N VAL A 65 3.41 26.13 3.86
CA VAL A 65 4.25 25.04 3.38
C VAL A 65 3.54 24.42 2.17
N PRO A 66 4.13 24.46 0.97
CA PRO A 66 3.58 23.74 -0.16
C PRO A 66 3.53 22.27 0.22
N HIS A 67 2.34 21.66 0.17
CA HIS A 67 2.22 20.20 0.28
C HIS A 67 2.84 19.60 -0.99
N THR A 68 4.18 19.54 -1.03
CA THR A 68 5.01 19.11 -2.16
C THR A 68 5.00 17.61 -2.38
N SER A 69 4.10 16.85 -1.75
CA SER A 69 3.93 15.46 -2.14
C SER A 69 3.14 15.40 -3.44
N GLN A 70 3.84 15.23 -4.57
CA GLN A 70 3.24 14.74 -5.82
C GLN A 70 2.50 13.39 -5.66
N ASN A 71 2.51 12.79 -4.46
CA ASN A 71 1.88 11.52 -4.15
C ASN A 71 0.90 11.66 -2.96
N SER A 72 -0.38 11.84 -3.28
CA SER A 72 -1.49 11.94 -2.32
C SER A 72 -1.57 10.75 -1.35
N ILE A 73 -1.05 9.58 -1.74
CA ILE A 73 -1.04 8.38 -0.89
C ILE A 73 -0.03 8.49 0.25
N LYS A 74 1.16 9.08 0.00
CA LYS A 74 2.14 9.32 1.07
C LYS A 74 1.58 10.28 2.10
N PHE A 75 0.88 11.31 1.63
CA PHE A 75 0.25 12.30 2.49
C PHE A 75 -0.80 11.69 3.41
N VAL A 76 -1.77 10.96 2.84
CA VAL A 76 -2.82 10.29 3.64
C VAL A 76 -2.21 9.36 4.68
N ARG A 77 -1.12 8.65 4.34
CA ARG A 77 -0.40 7.81 5.30
C ARG A 77 0.16 8.63 6.47
N GLN A 78 0.91 9.69 6.20
CA GLN A 78 1.53 10.52 7.24
C GLN A 78 0.48 11.10 8.19
N VAL A 79 -0.64 11.55 7.62
CA VAL A 79 -1.77 12.10 8.37
C VAL A 79 -2.47 11.03 9.21
N ALA A 80 -2.72 9.84 8.67
CA ALA A 80 -3.42 8.77 9.38
C ALA A 80 -2.58 8.11 10.47
N LEU A 81 -1.25 8.18 10.38
CA LEU A 81 -0.30 7.56 11.30
C LEU A 81 0.41 8.58 12.22
N GLU A 82 -0.05 9.83 12.24
CA GLU A 82 0.56 10.92 13.02
C GLU A 82 0.62 10.60 14.52
N ASP A 83 -0.41 9.93 15.05
CA ASP A 83 -0.49 9.52 16.44
C ASP A 83 -0.53 7.99 16.56
N GLU A 84 0.66 7.39 16.71
CA GLU A 84 0.83 5.94 16.85
C GLU A 84 0.06 5.37 18.06
N THR A 85 -0.21 6.18 19.09
CA THR A 85 -0.90 5.72 20.31
C THR A 85 -2.39 5.49 20.10
N LYS A 86 -2.97 6.11 19.06
CA LYS A 86 -4.38 5.97 18.67
C LYS A 86 -4.63 4.80 17.72
N LEU A 87 -3.57 4.11 17.28
CA LEU A 87 -3.69 3.01 16.32
C LEU A 87 -4.40 1.81 16.96
N LYS A 88 -5.40 1.31 16.24
CA LYS A 88 -6.18 0.14 16.64
C LYS A 88 -6.00 -1.02 15.67
N GLY A 89 -5.85 -2.18 16.28
CA GLY A 89 -5.85 -3.47 15.65
C GLY A 89 -7.19 -3.83 15.03
N ILE A 90 -7.17 -4.41 13.84
CA ILE A 90 -8.35 -5.00 13.20
C ILE A 90 -7.96 -6.39 12.71
N PRO A 91 -8.64 -7.46 13.17
CA PRO A 91 -9.78 -7.45 14.09
C PRO A 91 -9.40 -7.05 15.54
N PRO A 92 -10.36 -6.61 16.36
CA PRO A 92 -10.10 -6.14 17.74
C PRO A 92 -9.63 -7.24 18.70
N GLU A 93 -9.82 -8.51 18.36
CA GLU A 93 -9.31 -9.66 19.11
C GLU A 93 -7.86 -9.97 18.68
N ASP A 94 -6.91 -9.30 19.33
CA ASP A 94 -5.45 -9.54 19.26
C ASP A 94 -4.85 -9.52 17.85
N CYS A 95 -5.50 -8.84 16.90
CA CYS A 95 -5.05 -8.80 15.51
C CYS A 95 -4.84 -10.19 14.88
N SER A 96 -5.59 -11.19 15.38
CA SER A 96 -5.35 -12.62 15.13
C SER A 96 -5.75 -13.12 13.75
N LYS A 97 -6.46 -12.30 12.95
CA LYS A 97 -6.97 -12.71 11.63
C LYS A 97 -6.27 -11.97 10.50
N ILE A 98 -5.93 -12.73 9.47
CA ILE A 98 -5.55 -12.18 8.16
C ILE A 98 -6.82 -11.69 7.48
N MET A 99 -6.83 -10.41 7.10
CA MET A 99 -7.99 -9.78 6.43
C MET A 99 -7.63 -9.17 5.08
N LEU A 100 -6.33 -9.18 4.72
CA LEU A 100 -5.83 -8.62 3.47
C LEU A 100 -4.90 -9.63 2.80
N TRP A 101 -5.15 -9.91 1.52
CA TRP A 101 -4.34 -10.79 0.70
C TRP A 101 -3.81 -10.03 -0.51
N GLN A 102 -2.49 -9.88 -0.58
CA GLN A 102 -1.83 -9.39 -1.78
C GLN A 102 -1.48 -10.58 -2.66
N LEU A 103 -2.44 -10.93 -3.52
CA LEU A 103 -2.25 -11.94 -4.54
C LEU A 103 -1.57 -11.29 -5.75
N LYS A 104 -0.45 -11.87 -6.17
CA LYS A 104 0.14 -11.53 -7.46
C LYS A 104 -0.52 -12.41 -8.50
N SER A 105 -1.31 -11.81 -9.37
CA SER A 105 -1.75 -12.52 -10.57
C SER A 105 -0.51 -12.92 -11.36
N PRO A 106 -0.36 -14.19 -11.77
CA PRO A 106 0.61 -14.51 -12.80
C PRO A 106 0.16 -13.75 -14.05
N ILE A 107 0.86 -12.66 -14.36
CA ILE A 107 0.81 -12.13 -15.72
C ILE A 107 1.37 -13.28 -16.56
N GLU A 108 0.49 -14.02 -17.23
CA GLU A 108 0.94 -15.00 -18.18
C GLU A 108 1.81 -14.26 -19.18
N LYS A 109 3.10 -14.62 -19.22
CA LYS A 109 4.07 -14.03 -20.15
C LYS A 109 3.60 -14.13 -21.61
N ASN A 110 2.63 -15.00 -21.88
CA ASN A 110 1.95 -15.15 -23.17
C ASN A 110 1.27 -13.88 -23.66
N HIS A 111 0.69 -13.04 -22.78
CA HIS A 111 0.04 -11.80 -23.23
C HIS A 111 1.06 -10.81 -23.80
N MET A 112 2.26 -10.72 -23.20
CA MET A 112 3.29 -9.80 -23.70
C MET A 112 3.85 -10.26 -25.05
N ILE A 113 3.93 -11.58 -25.27
CA ILE A 113 4.33 -12.16 -26.56
C ILE A 113 3.26 -11.88 -27.62
N ILE A 114 1.97 -12.09 -27.31
CA ILE A 114 0.87 -11.84 -28.27
C ILE A 114 0.84 -10.36 -28.70
N PHE A 115 0.96 -9.41 -27.77
CA PHE A 115 0.98 -7.99 -28.13
C PHE A 115 2.22 -7.62 -28.97
N GLN A 116 3.37 -8.21 -28.68
CA GLN A 116 4.60 -7.96 -29.43
C GLN A 116 4.54 -8.59 -30.84
N THR A 117 3.96 -9.78 -30.97
CA THR A 117 3.73 -10.44 -32.27
C THR A 117 2.68 -9.70 -33.10
N MET A 118 1.57 -9.26 -32.51
CA MET A 118 0.57 -8.44 -33.23
C MET A 118 1.15 -7.09 -33.69
N HIS A 119 2.01 -6.47 -32.89
CA HIS A 119 2.68 -5.23 -33.29
C HIS A 119 3.65 -5.44 -34.46
N LEU A 120 4.42 -6.54 -34.46
CA LEU A 120 5.28 -6.89 -35.59
C LEU A 120 4.47 -7.17 -36.88
N ILE A 121 3.37 -7.92 -36.79
CA ILE A 121 2.52 -8.24 -37.96
C ILE A 121 1.93 -6.96 -38.55
N ALA A 122 1.44 -6.05 -37.72
CA ALA A 122 0.91 -4.76 -38.19
C ALA A 122 1.97 -3.90 -38.89
N THR A 123 3.22 -3.92 -38.40
CA THR A 123 4.33 -3.19 -39.05
C THR A 123 4.78 -3.83 -40.36
N THR A 124 4.66 -5.16 -40.51
CA THR A 124 5.00 -5.83 -41.77
C THR A 124 3.92 -5.66 -42.84
N ASP A 125 2.64 -5.58 -42.45
CA ASP A 125 1.52 -5.31 -43.38
C ASP A 125 1.55 -3.88 -43.95
N GLU A 126 2.17 -2.92 -43.24
CA GLU A 126 2.35 -1.54 -43.73
C GLU A 126 3.48 -1.40 -44.76
N GLU A 127 4.53 -2.24 -44.68
CA GLU A 127 5.63 -2.23 -45.66
C GLU A 127 5.27 -2.91 -47.00
N GLU A 128 4.32 -3.85 -47.03
CA GLU A 128 3.92 -4.55 -48.25
C GLU A 128 2.93 -3.75 -49.13
N LYS A 129 2.48 -2.58 -48.65
CA LYS A 129 1.43 -1.77 -49.31
C LYS A 129 1.96 -0.51 -50.01
N ASN A 130 3.27 -0.39 -50.22
CA ASN A 130 3.91 0.75 -50.88
C ASN A 130 4.77 0.33 -52.08
#